data_AF-A0A3R7MFF6-F1
#
_entry.id   AF-A0A3R7MFF6-F1
#
_cell.length_a   1.000
_cell.length_b   1.000
_cell.length_c   1.000
_cell.angle_alpha   90.00
_cell.angle_beta   90.00
_cell.angle_gamma   90.00
#
_symmetry.space_group_name_H-M   'P 1'
#
loop_
_entity.id
_entity.type
_entity.pdbx_description
1 polymer ?
#
loop_
_entity_poly.entity_id
_entity_poly.type
_entity_poly.pdbx_seq_one_letter_code
_entity_poly.pdbx_strand_id
1 'polypeptide(L)'
;MATRLLPSPSPLVRRQRANPAAALFARCGALVATARSYFWPFNEDFVPRGAATSGFQSSASPNMRQRVLQEYALSPLFGARVPCCTLGSMRSAREMVGVKKEVALLLCELARLRAGAVSLGPLVQTTEMMLFKPDTPLSPRLGDDRSRRMHTYARKPIAARTLMDVFLPEEIALDEVVAIGRLVQEKLLLARRDADGGDAERGGGAGCGVAGGMQEAQVLVGRMGIVYCELPPLDEGGFMFDAVGGVSLDADEAERVVQRWHERGESQARQSPPT
;
A
#
# COMPACT_ATOMS: atom_id res chain seq x y z
N MET A 1 16.92 21.23 -66.44
CA MET A 1 16.08 20.59 -67.46
C MET A 1 15.09 19.71 -66.71
N ALA A 2 13.87 20.15 -66.41
CA ALA A 2 12.70 20.17 -67.31
C ALA A 2 12.47 18.75 -67.89
N THR A 3 11.38 18.02 -67.62
CA THR A 3 9.93 18.35 -67.67
C THR A 3 9.13 17.31 -66.87
N ARG A 4 8.17 17.69 -65.99
CA ARG A 4 6.69 17.56 -66.15
C ARG A 4 6.26 16.41 -67.10
N LEU A 5 5.36 15.51 -66.69
CA LEU A 5 3.89 15.71 -66.75
C LEU A 5 3.12 14.77 -65.78
N LEU A 6 2.15 15.35 -65.06
CA LEU A 6 0.96 14.73 -64.43
C LEU A 6 -0.09 14.36 -65.54
N PRO A 7 -1.35 14.01 -65.22
CA PRO A 7 -1.90 12.75 -64.70
C PRO A 7 -3.09 12.27 -65.60
N SER A 8 -4.01 11.48 -65.04
CA SER A 8 -5.45 11.39 -65.41
C SER A 8 -5.89 10.19 -66.29
N PRO A 9 -7.21 9.90 -66.40
CA PRO A 9 -7.82 8.68 -65.89
C PRO A 9 -8.48 7.91 -67.05
N SER A 10 -9.11 6.75 -66.80
CA SER A 10 -10.40 6.41 -67.43
C SER A 10 -10.99 5.11 -66.89
N PRO A 11 -12.29 5.10 -66.59
CA PRO A 11 -13.04 3.94 -66.15
C PRO A 11 -13.54 3.14 -67.36
N LEU A 12 -13.49 1.81 -67.28
CA LEU A 12 -14.21 0.96 -68.22
C LEU A 12 -15.70 0.94 -67.86
N VAL A 13 -16.41 1.91 -68.44
CA VAL A 13 -17.86 1.95 -68.59
C VAL A 13 -18.27 0.79 -69.49
N ARG A 14 -18.74 -0.33 -68.91
CA ARG A 14 -19.50 -1.33 -69.66
C ARG A 14 -20.98 -0.97 -69.58
N ARG A 15 -21.42 -0.18 -70.55
CA ARG A 15 -22.83 -0.03 -70.93
C ARG A 15 -23.44 -1.41 -71.17
N GLN A 16 -24.32 -1.87 -70.29
CA GLN A 16 -25.33 -2.86 -70.65
C GLN A 16 -26.69 -2.16 -70.72
N ARG A 17 -27.34 -2.39 -71.85
CA ARG A 17 -28.59 -1.80 -72.29
C ARG A 17 -29.71 -2.07 -71.28
N ALA A 18 -30.47 -1.01 -71.00
CA ALA A 18 -31.79 -1.10 -70.41
C ALA A 18 -32.74 -1.89 -71.34
N ASN A 19 -33.41 -2.90 -70.80
CA ASN A 19 -34.70 -3.36 -71.29
C ASN A 19 -35.77 -2.74 -70.37
N PRO A 20 -36.67 -1.88 -70.88
CA PRO A 20 -37.76 -1.33 -70.11
C PRO A 20 -38.95 -2.29 -70.20
N ALA A 21 -39.05 -3.23 -69.27
CA ALA A 21 -40.30 -3.92 -68.99
C ALA A 21 -40.49 -3.89 -67.49
N ALA A 22 -41.30 -2.93 -67.05
CA ALA A 22 -41.78 -2.81 -65.70
C ALA A 22 -42.46 -4.14 -65.30
N ALA A 23 -41.85 -4.87 -64.39
CA ALA A 23 -42.56 -5.80 -63.53
C ALA A 23 -42.34 -5.31 -62.11
N LEU A 24 -43.32 -4.55 -61.64
CA LEU A 24 -43.63 -4.28 -60.25
C LEU A 24 -43.48 -5.57 -59.45
N PHE A 25 -42.37 -5.72 -58.74
CA PHE A 25 -42.25 -6.72 -57.69
C PHE A 25 -41.76 -6.04 -56.42
N ALA A 26 -42.71 -6.00 -55.48
CA ALA A 26 -42.54 -5.91 -54.05
C ALA A 26 -41.53 -4.87 -53.53
N ARG A 27 -42.09 -3.79 -52.96
CA ARG A 27 -41.54 -3.21 -51.72
C ARG A 27 -41.50 -4.29 -50.64
N CYS A 28 -40.57 -5.22 -50.74
CA CYS A 28 -40.07 -5.93 -49.58
C CYS A 28 -39.22 -4.90 -48.83
N GLY A 29 -39.65 -4.52 -47.63
CA GLY A 29 -38.78 -3.84 -46.70
C GLY A 29 -37.55 -4.70 -46.52
N ALA A 30 -36.45 -4.36 -47.21
CA ALA A 30 -35.16 -4.93 -46.93
C ALA A 30 -34.89 -4.54 -45.49
N LEU A 31 -35.03 -5.50 -44.58
CA LEU A 31 -34.52 -5.41 -43.23
C LEU A 31 -33.05 -5.07 -43.40
N VAL A 32 -32.70 -3.80 -43.20
CA VAL A 32 -31.32 -3.36 -43.09
C VAL A 32 -30.81 -4.02 -41.82
N ALA A 33 -30.30 -5.24 -41.96
CA ALA A 33 -29.44 -5.82 -40.97
C ALA A 33 -28.25 -4.86 -40.90
N THR A 34 -28.19 -4.06 -39.84
CA THR A 34 -26.97 -3.34 -39.48
C THR A 34 -25.93 -4.42 -39.29
N ALA A 35 -25.10 -4.64 -40.31
CA ALA A 35 -23.97 -5.52 -40.22
C ALA A 35 -23.09 -4.93 -39.11
N ARG A 36 -23.16 -5.51 -37.91
CA ARG A 36 -22.26 -5.17 -36.82
C ARG A 36 -20.87 -5.54 -37.31
N SER A 37 -20.09 -4.54 -37.69
CA SER A 37 -18.66 -4.71 -37.89
C SER A 37 -18.04 -4.87 -36.51
N TYR A 38 -17.55 -6.08 -36.24
CA TYR A 38 -16.69 -6.32 -35.10
C TYR A 38 -15.24 -6.12 -35.55
N PHE A 39 -14.49 -5.33 -34.79
CA PHE A 39 -13.06 -5.18 -34.98
C PHE A 39 -12.36 -6.00 -33.91
N TRP A 40 -11.35 -6.76 -34.29
CA TRP A 40 -10.49 -7.43 -33.33
C TRP A 40 -9.71 -6.38 -32.54
N PRO A 41 -9.60 -6.52 -31.20
CA PRO A 41 -8.87 -5.57 -30.38
C PRO A 41 -7.35 -5.62 -30.58
N PHE A 42 -6.83 -6.69 -31.21
CA PHE A 42 -5.40 -6.91 -31.41
C PHE A 42 -5.06 -7.02 -32.90
N ASN A 43 -4.09 -6.21 -33.33
CA ASN A 43 -3.53 -6.26 -34.69
C ASN A 43 -2.46 -7.35 -34.80
N GLU A 44 -2.05 -7.70 -36.03
CA GLU A 44 -1.00 -8.71 -36.28
C GLU A 44 0.35 -8.37 -35.63
N ASP A 45 0.64 -7.08 -35.47
CA ASP A 45 1.90 -6.60 -34.88
C ASP A 45 1.84 -6.44 -33.35
N PHE A 46 0.79 -6.95 -32.69
CA PHE A 46 0.65 -6.87 -31.23
C PHE A 46 1.75 -7.66 -30.49
N VAL A 47 2.19 -8.79 -31.06
CA VAL A 47 3.36 -9.53 -30.60
C VAL A 47 4.34 -9.63 -31.76
N PRO A 48 5.61 -9.22 -31.61
CA PRO A 48 6.59 -9.31 -32.68
C PRO A 48 6.72 -10.75 -33.19
N ARG A 49 6.79 -10.90 -34.53
CA ARG A 49 6.91 -12.22 -35.17
C ARG A 49 8.18 -12.92 -34.69
N GLY A 50 8.01 -14.14 -34.17
CA GLY A 50 9.12 -14.97 -33.67
C GLY A 50 9.58 -14.64 -32.24
N ALA A 51 8.94 -13.71 -31.53
CA ALA A 51 9.23 -13.47 -30.12
C ALA A 51 8.62 -14.57 -29.24
N ALA A 52 9.45 -15.17 -28.39
CA ALA A 52 8.97 -16.08 -27.34
C ALA A 52 8.33 -15.27 -26.20
N THR A 53 7.19 -15.73 -25.70
CA THR A 53 6.53 -15.15 -24.53
C THR A 53 6.92 -15.91 -23.27
N SER A 54 6.98 -15.20 -22.14
CA SER A 54 7.21 -15.84 -20.84
C SER A 54 6.04 -16.73 -20.45
N GLY A 55 6.31 -17.80 -19.71
CA GLY A 55 5.25 -18.62 -19.12
C GLY A 55 4.42 -17.81 -18.12
N PHE A 56 3.10 -17.82 -18.27
CA PHE A 56 2.16 -17.14 -17.36
C PHE A 56 1.63 -18.05 -16.24
N GLN A 57 2.02 -19.32 -16.24
CA GLN A 57 1.61 -20.31 -15.25
C GLN A 57 2.74 -21.33 -15.01
N SER A 58 2.80 -21.90 -13.81
CA SER A 58 3.88 -22.82 -13.42
C SER A 58 3.87 -24.13 -14.22
N SER A 59 2.69 -24.62 -14.63
CA SER A 59 2.55 -25.86 -15.39
C SER A 59 1.22 -25.89 -16.14
N ALA A 60 1.13 -26.67 -17.21
CA ALA A 60 -0.14 -26.97 -17.89
C ALA A 60 -1.04 -27.92 -17.08
N SER A 61 -0.45 -28.71 -16.15
CA SER A 61 -1.21 -29.65 -15.32
C SER A 61 -1.98 -28.93 -14.21
N PRO A 62 -3.31 -29.09 -14.11
CA PRO A 62 -4.12 -28.43 -13.08
C PRO A 62 -3.73 -28.89 -11.67
N ASN A 63 -3.44 -30.18 -11.48
CA ASN A 63 -3.04 -30.73 -10.19
C ASN A 63 -1.71 -30.12 -9.70
N MET A 64 -0.76 -29.92 -10.62
CA MET A 64 0.51 -29.28 -10.29
C MET A 64 0.31 -27.81 -9.93
N ARG A 65 -0.51 -27.08 -10.69
CA ARG A 65 -0.84 -25.67 -10.38
C ARG A 65 -1.52 -25.54 -9.02
N GLN A 66 -2.43 -26.44 -8.68
CA GLN A 66 -3.11 -26.45 -7.39
C GLN A 66 -2.12 -26.67 -6.24
N ARG A 67 -1.21 -27.64 -6.34
CA ARG A 67 -0.18 -27.87 -5.32
C ARG A 67 0.72 -26.65 -5.14
N VAL A 68 1.15 -26.03 -6.24
CA VAL A 68 1.96 -24.80 -6.18
C VAL A 68 1.16 -23.65 -5.55
N LEU A 69 -0.12 -23.50 -5.90
CA LEU A 69 -0.99 -22.48 -5.31
C LEU A 69 -1.15 -22.70 -3.79
N GLN A 70 -1.35 -23.94 -3.36
CA GLN A 70 -1.43 -24.31 -1.95
C GLN A 70 -0.15 -23.97 -1.18
N GLU A 71 1.00 -24.27 -1.77
CA GLU A 71 2.31 -23.96 -1.18
C GLU A 71 2.50 -22.45 -0.96
N TYR A 72 2.06 -21.61 -1.91
CA TYR A 72 2.13 -20.15 -1.76
C TYR A 72 1.03 -19.59 -0.84
N ALA A 73 -0.16 -20.17 -0.83
CA ALA A 73 -1.25 -19.74 0.05
C ALA A 73 -0.90 -19.96 1.54
N LEU A 74 -0.22 -21.06 1.85
CA LEU A 74 0.24 -21.40 3.20
C LEU A 74 1.65 -20.88 3.51
N SER A 75 2.26 -20.13 2.60
CA SER A 75 3.56 -19.51 2.84
C SER A 75 3.45 -18.44 3.94
N PRO A 76 4.48 -18.27 4.78
CA PRO A 76 4.48 -17.17 5.74
C PRO A 76 4.42 -15.84 4.98
N LEU A 77 3.76 -14.84 5.57
CA LEU A 77 3.64 -13.52 4.97
C LEU A 77 4.99 -12.79 4.97
N PHE A 78 5.75 -12.97 3.90
CA PHE A 78 7.05 -12.33 3.75
C PHE A 78 6.91 -10.80 3.67
N GLY A 79 7.72 -10.10 4.46
CA GLY A 79 7.74 -8.64 4.51
C GLY A 79 6.60 -8.02 5.34
N ALA A 80 5.71 -8.84 5.92
CA ALA A 80 4.78 -8.38 6.93
C ALA A 80 5.56 -8.01 8.19
N ARG A 81 5.44 -6.76 8.63
CA ARG A 81 6.09 -6.24 9.84
C ARG A 81 5.05 -5.53 10.67
N VAL A 82 5.09 -5.77 11.98
CA VAL A 82 4.18 -5.12 12.92
C VAL A 82 4.79 -3.80 13.37
N PRO A 83 4.15 -2.65 13.07
CA PRO A 83 4.62 -1.37 13.55
C PRO A 83 4.38 -1.24 15.07
N CYS A 84 5.38 -0.73 15.77
CA CYS A 84 5.33 -0.40 17.19
C CYS A 84 4.38 0.77 17.46
N CYS A 85 4.50 1.82 16.64
CA CYS A 85 3.60 2.97 16.64
C CYS A 85 3.63 3.67 15.29
N THR A 86 2.60 4.44 14.99
CA THR A 86 2.53 5.31 13.82
C THR A 86 2.64 6.76 14.28
N LEU A 87 3.68 7.44 13.81
CA LEU A 87 3.94 8.85 14.10
C LEU A 87 3.33 9.72 13.01
N GLY A 88 2.82 10.89 13.40
CA GLY A 88 2.21 11.85 12.50
C GLY A 88 2.75 13.27 12.66
N SER A 89 2.93 13.94 11.52
CA SER A 89 3.31 15.34 11.42
C SER A 89 2.34 16.13 10.54
N MET A 90 2.24 17.43 10.78
CA MET A 90 1.56 18.38 9.88
C MET A 90 2.42 18.78 8.68
N ARG A 91 3.74 18.52 8.73
CA ARG A 91 4.69 18.82 7.66
C ARG A 91 4.44 17.95 6.43
N SER A 92 4.86 18.43 5.27
CA SER A 92 4.79 17.66 4.02
C SER A 92 5.78 16.50 4.01
N ALA A 93 5.54 15.46 3.21
CA ALA A 93 6.48 14.34 3.09
C ALA A 93 7.87 14.82 2.62
N ARG A 94 7.94 15.85 1.75
CA ARG A 94 9.19 16.43 1.26
C ARG A 94 10.04 17.02 2.38
N GLU A 95 9.42 17.73 3.31
CA GLU A 95 10.11 18.27 4.50
C GLU A 95 10.54 17.15 5.45
N MET A 96 9.67 16.16 5.63
CA MET A 96 9.92 15.03 6.54
C MET A 96 11.05 14.12 6.06
N VAL A 97 11.30 14.01 4.75
CA VAL A 97 12.42 13.22 4.21
C VAL A 97 13.77 13.69 4.77
N GLY A 98 13.96 15.01 4.93
CA GLY A 98 15.22 15.58 5.45
C GLY A 98 15.48 15.23 6.92
N VAL A 99 14.43 15.20 7.74
CA VAL A 99 14.52 14.92 9.18
C VAL A 99 14.33 13.44 9.53
N LYS A 100 13.96 12.59 8.57
CA LYS A 100 13.61 11.17 8.82
C LYS A 100 14.71 10.41 9.56
N LYS A 101 15.98 10.63 9.20
CA LYS A 101 17.12 9.96 9.86
C LYS A 101 17.31 10.42 11.30
N GLU A 102 17.14 11.73 11.55
CA GLU A 102 17.24 12.30 12.91
C GLU A 102 16.11 11.80 13.81
N VAL A 103 14.89 11.70 13.26
CA VAL A 103 13.73 11.10 13.96
C VAL A 103 14.04 9.66 14.37
N ALA A 104 14.63 8.84 13.49
CA ALA A 104 14.99 7.46 13.82
C ALA A 104 15.99 7.38 15.00
N LEU A 105 17.00 8.26 15.03
CA LEU A 105 18.00 8.31 16.10
C LEU A 105 17.37 8.72 17.44
N LEU A 106 16.56 9.79 17.43
CA LEU A 106 15.85 10.25 18.63
C LEU A 106 14.88 9.19 19.17
N LEU A 107 14.24 8.41 18.30
CA LEU A 107 13.40 7.29 18.72
C LEU A 107 14.21 6.14 19.34
N CYS A 108 15.40 5.84 18.81
CA CYS A 108 16.30 4.86 19.44
C CYS A 108 16.67 5.31 20.86
N GLU A 109 17.05 6.59 21.03
CA GLU A 109 17.39 7.15 22.34
C GLU A 109 16.20 7.16 23.30
N LEU A 110 15.02 7.56 22.81
CA LEU A 110 13.78 7.61 23.60
C LEU A 110 13.33 6.23 24.09
N ALA A 111 13.49 5.20 23.24
CA ALA A 111 13.19 3.80 23.55
C ALA A 111 14.35 3.08 24.26
N ARG A 112 15.51 3.74 24.44
CA ARG A 112 16.75 3.16 25.01
C ARG A 112 17.24 1.92 24.25
N LEU A 113 17.07 1.93 22.93
CA LEU A 113 17.55 0.88 22.03
C LEU A 113 18.90 1.27 21.41
N ARG A 114 19.61 0.28 20.88
CA ARG A 114 20.85 0.51 20.15
C ARG A 114 20.58 1.43 18.95
N ALA A 115 21.50 2.36 18.67
CA ALA A 115 21.43 3.19 17.48
C ALA A 115 21.33 2.31 16.22
N GLY A 116 20.31 2.57 15.41
CA GLY A 116 20.02 1.79 14.19
C GLY A 116 19.11 0.57 14.40
N ALA A 117 18.66 0.27 15.63
CA ALA A 117 17.69 -0.79 15.86
C ALA A 117 16.29 -0.43 15.33
N VAL A 118 15.92 0.84 15.40
CA VAL A 118 14.62 1.33 14.91
C VAL A 118 14.69 1.57 13.40
N SER A 119 13.77 0.97 12.66
CA SER A 119 13.59 1.26 11.23
C SER A 119 12.28 2.01 10.97
N LEU A 120 12.35 3.03 10.13
CA LEU A 120 11.19 3.85 9.80
C LEU A 120 10.59 3.43 8.46
N GLY A 121 9.28 3.22 8.45
CA GLY A 121 8.48 2.91 7.27
C GLY A 121 8.48 3.99 6.20
N PRO A 122 7.79 3.75 5.08
CA PRO A 122 7.57 4.77 4.06
C PRO A 122 6.82 5.97 4.66
N LEU A 123 7.10 7.16 4.13
CA LEU A 123 6.32 8.35 4.47
C LEU A 123 5.02 8.31 3.68
N VAL A 124 3.89 8.22 4.38
CA VAL A 124 2.56 8.18 3.78
C VAL A 124 1.91 9.55 3.97
N GLN A 125 1.77 10.30 2.89
CA GLN A 125 1.05 11.57 2.91
C GLN A 125 -0.44 11.30 2.71
N THR A 126 -1.25 11.68 3.70
CA THR A 126 -2.71 11.59 3.63
C THR A 126 -3.27 12.52 2.56
N THR A 127 -4.42 12.15 2.02
CA THR A 127 -5.08 12.92 0.97
C THR A 127 -5.66 14.23 1.52
N GLU A 128 -5.50 15.32 0.78
CA GLU A 128 -6.13 16.61 1.12
C GLU A 128 -7.61 16.58 0.71
N MET A 129 -8.44 16.08 1.62
CA MET A 129 -9.86 15.86 1.37
C MET A 129 -10.65 17.17 1.54
N MET A 130 -11.39 17.58 0.52
CA MET A 130 -12.37 18.67 0.66
C MET A 130 -13.54 18.27 1.58
N LEU A 131 -13.95 17.00 1.49
CA LEU A 131 -14.94 16.39 2.38
C LEU A 131 -14.25 15.30 3.20
N PHE A 132 -14.07 15.55 4.49
CA PHE A 132 -13.44 14.61 5.40
C PHE A 132 -14.29 13.35 5.55
N LYS A 133 -13.67 12.18 5.34
CA LYS A 133 -14.28 10.88 5.62
C LYS A 133 -13.45 10.17 6.71
N PRO A 134 -14.03 9.88 7.89
CA PRO A 134 -13.31 9.19 8.95
C PRO A 134 -12.98 7.75 8.53
N ASP A 135 -12.04 7.13 9.25
CA ASP A 135 -11.72 5.70 9.19
C ASP A 135 -11.22 5.18 7.84
N THR A 136 -10.77 6.07 6.96
CA THR A 136 -10.05 5.68 5.74
C THR A 136 -8.54 5.75 5.99
N PRO A 137 -7.72 4.81 5.46
CA PRO A 137 -6.28 4.78 5.72
C PRO A 137 -5.56 6.03 5.21
N LEU A 138 -6.12 6.72 4.23
CA LEU A 138 -5.59 7.95 3.64
C LEU A 138 -6.25 9.23 4.18
N SER A 139 -7.10 9.13 5.21
CA SER A 139 -7.68 10.31 5.86
C SER A 139 -6.67 10.98 6.80
N PRO A 140 -6.61 12.32 6.81
CA PRO A 140 -5.80 13.05 7.79
C PRO A 140 -6.22 12.70 9.22
N ARG A 141 -5.25 12.48 10.12
CA ARG A 141 -5.55 12.10 11.51
C ARG A 141 -6.01 13.30 12.31
N LEU A 142 -7.03 13.10 13.13
CA LEU A 142 -7.59 14.12 14.02
C LEU A 142 -6.82 14.17 15.34
N GLY A 143 -6.87 15.31 16.04
CA GLY A 143 -6.13 15.52 17.29
C GLY A 143 -6.73 14.88 18.55
N ASP A 144 -7.85 14.18 18.42
CA ASP A 144 -8.53 13.46 19.50
C ASP A 144 -9.10 12.13 18.99
N ASP A 145 -9.58 11.30 19.92
CA ASP A 145 -10.32 10.06 19.66
C ASP A 145 -11.68 10.10 20.36
N ARG A 146 -12.70 9.48 19.76
CA ARG A 146 -14.05 9.41 20.35
C ARG A 146 -14.03 8.69 21.70
N SER A 147 -13.14 7.69 21.84
CA SER A 147 -12.90 6.96 23.09
C SER A 147 -12.36 7.86 24.20
N ARG A 148 -11.63 8.94 23.87
CA ARG A 148 -11.01 9.84 24.84
C ARG A 148 -11.93 10.99 25.29
N ARG A 149 -12.91 11.39 24.47
CA ARG A 149 -13.81 12.53 24.75
C ARG A 149 -15.24 12.22 24.30
N MET A 150 -15.95 11.40 25.06
CA MET A 150 -17.31 10.98 24.74
C MET A 150 -18.34 12.13 24.84
N HIS A 151 -18.03 13.19 25.59
CA HIS A 151 -18.95 14.31 25.86
C HIS A 151 -18.81 15.52 24.92
N THR A 152 -17.95 15.46 23.90
CA THR A 152 -17.76 16.57 22.94
C THR A 152 -18.60 16.36 21.68
N TYR A 153 -19.30 17.40 21.23
CA TYR A 153 -20.17 17.37 20.05
C TYR A 153 -19.42 17.31 18.71
N ALA A 154 -18.14 17.66 18.72
CA ALA A 154 -17.27 17.66 17.55
C ALA A 154 -15.85 17.17 17.92
N ARG A 155 -15.11 16.74 16.90
CA ARG A 155 -13.72 16.30 17.03
C ARG A 155 -12.76 17.47 16.90
N LYS A 156 -11.56 17.31 17.43
CA LYS A 156 -10.46 18.26 17.23
C LYS A 156 -10.08 18.35 15.75
N PRO A 157 -9.51 19.49 15.30
CA PRO A 157 -9.02 19.64 13.94
C PRO A 157 -7.94 18.60 13.61
N ILE A 158 -7.61 18.51 12.31
CA ILE A 158 -6.56 17.66 11.78
C ILE A 158 -5.24 17.96 12.50
N ALA A 159 -4.64 16.91 13.05
CA ALA A 159 -3.37 16.96 13.76
C ALA A 159 -2.21 16.36 12.96
N ALA A 160 -2.46 15.48 11.97
CA ALA A 160 -1.38 14.97 11.12
C ALA A 160 -1.84 14.77 9.67
N ARG A 161 -0.92 15.11 8.75
CA ARG A 161 -1.06 14.96 7.30
C ARG A 161 -0.05 13.98 6.69
N THR A 162 1.09 13.78 7.36
CA THR A 162 2.11 12.83 6.96
C THR A 162 2.30 11.84 8.08
N LEU A 163 2.19 10.55 7.77
CA LEU A 163 2.33 9.45 8.70
C LEU A 163 3.62 8.66 8.38
N MET A 164 4.22 8.09 9.40
CA MET A 164 5.30 7.11 9.26
C MET A 164 5.18 6.04 10.34
N ASP A 165 5.37 4.81 9.92
CA ASP A 165 5.38 3.68 10.84
C ASP A 165 6.77 3.47 11.43
N VAL A 166 6.80 3.08 12.70
CA VAL A 166 8.03 2.78 13.44
C VAL A 166 8.09 1.27 13.63
N PHE A 167 9.12 0.64 13.06
CA PHE A 167 9.36 -0.80 13.18
C PHE A 167 10.54 -1.05 14.11
N LEU A 168 10.38 -2.05 14.94
CA LEU A 168 11.43 -2.59 15.80
C LEU A 168 12.07 -3.83 15.14
N PRO A 169 13.22 -4.29 15.63
CA PRO A 169 13.83 -5.54 15.18
C PRO A 169 12.88 -6.73 15.35
N GLU A 170 12.94 -7.69 14.43
CA GLU A 170 12.03 -8.85 14.39
C GLU A 170 12.26 -9.83 15.55
N GLU A 171 13.40 -9.76 16.24
CA GLU A 171 13.71 -10.59 17.40
C GLU A 171 12.92 -10.18 18.66
N ILE A 172 12.31 -9.00 18.66
CA ILE A 172 11.56 -8.47 19.81
C ILE A 172 10.15 -9.08 19.81
N ALA A 173 9.75 -9.63 20.96
CA ALA A 173 8.43 -10.21 21.13
C ALA A 173 7.32 -9.16 20.96
N LEU A 174 6.17 -9.58 20.44
CA LEU A 174 5.04 -8.68 20.13
C LEU A 174 4.59 -7.87 21.35
N ASP A 175 4.57 -8.48 22.54
CA ASP A 175 4.19 -7.81 23.79
C ASP A 175 5.13 -6.64 24.14
N GLU A 176 6.42 -6.83 23.89
CA GLU A 176 7.44 -5.79 24.10
C GLU A 176 7.31 -4.68 23.06
N VAL A 177 6.99 -5.03 21.80
CA VAL A 177 6.71 -4.06 20.74
C VAL A 177 5.56 -3.13 21.14
N VAL A 178 4.46 -3.69 21.65
CA VAL A 178 3.30 -2.92 22.12
C VAL A 178 3.66 -2.08 23.35
N ALA A 179 4.45 -2.61 24.29
CA ALA A 179 4.88 -1.89 25.48
C ALA A 179 5.75 -0.66 25.13
N ILE A 180 6.69 -0.83 24.19
CA ILE A 180 7.52 0.27 23.67
C ILE A 180 6.64 1.30 22.96
N GLY A 181 5.67 0.86 22.16
CA GLY A 181 4.73 1.75 21.46
C GLY A 181 3.94 2.64 22.43
N ARG A 182 3.46 2.06 23.54
CA ARG A 182 2.78 2.81 24.61
C ARG A 182 3.71 3.81 25.28
N LEU A 183 4.95 3.40 25.61
CA LEU A 183 5.96 4.27 26.20
C LEU A 183 6.25 5.49 25.31
N VAL A 184 6.43 5.26 24.01
CA VAL A 184 6.66 6.33 23.02
C VAL A 184 5.45 7.27 22.97
N GLN A 185 4.24 6.72 22.89
CA GLN A 185 3.01 7.49 22.84
C GLN A 185 2.85 8.37 24.10
N GLU A 186 3.06 7.81 25.29
CA GLU A 186 2.93 8.54 26.56
C GLU A 186 3.94 9.69 26.65
N LYS A 187 5.21 9.44 26.33
CA LYS A 187 6.25 10.48 26.35
C LYS A 187 5.97 11.61 25.37
N LEU A 188 5.52 11.30 24.15
CA LEU A 188 5.15 12.31 23.16
C LEU A 188 3.92 13.12 23.59
N LEU A 189 2.94 12.48 24.23
CA LEU A 189 1.77 13.16 24.78
C LEU A 189 2.15 14.12 25.93
N LEU A 190 3.07 13.71 26.81
CA LEU A 190 3.59 14.58 27.87
C LEU A 190 4.37 15.75 27.28
N ALA A 191 5.31 15.49 26.36
CA ALA A 191 6.09 16.55 25.72
C ALA A 191 5.22 17.57 24.97
N ARG A 192 4.12 17.11 24.37
CA ARG A 192 3.13 18.00 23.74
C ARG A 192 2.36 18.83 24.76
N ARG A 193 1.96 18.26 25.89
CA ARG A 193 1.31 19.02 26.97
C ARG A 193 2.21 20.11 27.53
N ASP A 194 3.50 19.81 27.69
CA ASP A 194 4.49 20.79 28.15
C ASP A 194 4.66 21.92 27.12
N ALA A 195 4.64 21.60 25.83
CA ALA A 195 4.69 22.59 24.76
C ALA A 195 3.41 23.45 24.70
N ASP A 196 2.24 22.86 24.89
CA ASP A 196 0.94 23.56 24.87
C ASP A 196 0.70 24.38 26.16
N GLY A 197 1.30 23.99 27.29
CA GLY A 197 1.15 24.62 28.62
C GLY A 197 2.25 25.63 28.99
N GLY A 198 3.29 25.77 28.15
CA GLY A 198 4.47 26.60 28.42
C GLY A 198 4.24 28.11 28.48
N ASP A 199 3.04 28.61 28.17
CA ASP A 199 2.67 30.03 28.32
C ASP A 199 1.92 30.33 29.64
N ALA A 200 1.63 29.32 30.46
CA ALA A 200 0.98 29.48 31.77
C ALA A 200 1.90 29.04 32.91
N GLU A 201 2.73 29.98 33.34
CA GLU A 201 3.38 30.06 34.65
C GLU A 201 4.48 29.03 35.00
N ARG A 202 5.67 29.61 35.28
CA ARG A 202 6.67 29.10 36.23
C ARG A 202 5.98 28.71 37.55
N GLY A 203 5.54 27.46 37.66
CA GLY A 203 5.01 26.88 38.89
C GLY A 203 5.52 25.46 39.05
N GLY A 204 6.48 25.28 39.97
CA GLY A 204 7.02 23.96 40.30
C GLY A 204 5.93 22.98 40.72
N GLY A 205 5.92 21.81 40.10
CA GLY A 205 4.99 20.74 40.39
C GLY A 205 5.58 19.36 40.08
N ALA A 206 6.16 18.75 41.11
CA ALA A 206 6.34 17.32 41.35
C ALA A 206 6.66 16.40 40.14
N GLY A 207 7.94 16.05 40.04
CA GLY A 207 8.44 15.00 39.15
C GLY A 207 7.74 13.66 39.37
N CYS A 208 7.12 13.15 38.32
CA CYS A 208 6.71 11.77 38.20
C CYS A 208 7.72 11.04 37.31
N GLY A 209 8.75 10.44 37.93
CA GLY A 209 9.35 9.15 37.59
C GLY A 209 9.80 8.77 36.16
N VAL A 210 9.77 9.63 35.14
CA VAL A 210 10.16 9.26 33.77
C VAL A 210 11.31 10.15 33.26
N ALA A 211 12.41 10.21 34.00
CA ALA A 211 13.49 11.15 33.73
C ALA A 211 14.33 10.85 32.47
N GLY A 212 14.29 9.63 31.92
CA GLY A 212 15.08 9.29 30.73
C GLY A 212 14.24 9.23 29.46
N GLY A 213 14.59 10.02 28.45
CA GLY A 213 13.90 10.05 27.14
C GLY A 213 12.95 11.23 26.93
N MET A 214 12.80 12.14 27.91
CA MET A 214 11.86 13.26 27.82
C MET A 214 12.41 14.41 26.98
N GLN A 215 13.73 14.63 27.01
CA GLN A 215 14.38 15.64 26.18
C GLN A 215 14.26 15.29 24.69
N GLU A 216 14.42 14.03 24.36
CA GLU A 216 14.25 13.46 23.03
C GLU A 216 12.80 13.61 22.55
N ALA A 217 11.82 13.36 23.43
CA ALA A 217 10.41 13.58 23.15
C ALA A 217 10.11 15.07 22.86
N GLN A 218 10.70 16.00 23.63
CA GLN A 218 10.57 17.43 23.40
C GLN A 218 11.21 17.86 22.06
N VAL A 219 12.37 17.30 21.69
CA VAL A 219 13.00 17.57 20.39
C VAL A 219 12.15 17.01 19.24
N LEU A 220 11.55 15.82 19.40
CA LEU A 220 10.64 15.23 18.42
C LEU A 220 9.40 16.11 18.20
N VAL A 221 8.80 16.63 19.26
CA VAL A 221 7.62 17.51 19.17
C VAL A 221 8.00 18.89 18.63
N GLY A 222 8.97 19.56 19.25
CA GLY A 222 9.32 20.95 18.93
C GLY A 222 10.08 21.10 17.61
N ARG A 223 11.20 20.38 17.45
CA ARG A 223 12.10 20.55 16.28
C ARG A 223 11.67 19.67 15.10
N MET A 224 11.33 18.41 15.36
CA MET A 224 10.94 17.47 14.29
C MET A 224 9.48 17.62 13.87
N GLY A 225 8.65 18.31 14.66
CA GLY A 225 7.26 18.61 14.32
C GLY A 225 6.36 17.37 14.35
N ILE A 226 6.70 16.38 15.17
CA ILE A 226 5.84 15.20 15.41
C ILE A 226 4.78 15.60 16.43
N VAL A 227 3.51 15.56 16.04
CA VAL A 227 2.39 16.08 16.83
C VAL A 227 1.31 15.03 17.10
N TYR A 228 1.46 13.85 16.50
CA TYR A 228 0.53 12.74 16.60
C TYR A 228 1.29 11.42 16.75
N CYS A 229 0.74 10.52 17.57
CA CYS A 229 1.25 9.16 17.76
C CYS A 229 0.07 8.23 18.09
N GLU A 230 -0.13 7.20 17.29
CA GLU A 230 -1.13 6.15 17.53
C GLU A 230 -0.47 4.77 17.60
N LEU A 231 -1.12 3.85 18.31
CA LEU A 231 -0.79 2.43 18.25
C LEU A 231 -1.77 1.80 17.26
N PRO A 232 -1.29 1.38 16.07
CA PRO A 232 -2.17 0.74 15.11
C PRO A 232 -2.67 -0.60 15.68
N PRO A 233 -3.94 -0.97 15.40
CA PRO A 233 -4.42 -2.30 15.74
C PRO A 233 -3.60 -3.36 15.00
N LEU A 234 -3.51 -4.56 15.57
CA LEU A 234 -2.89 -5.69 14.88
C LEU A 234 -3.68 -5.99 13.61
N ASP A 235 -2.96 -6.23 12.51
CA ASP A 235 -3.58 -6.57 11.24
C ASP A 235 -4.09 -8.01 11.30
N GLU A 236 -5.39 -8.16 11.51
CA GLU A 236 -6.10 -9.44 11.44
C GLU A 236 -6.47 -9.82 9.99
N GLY A 237 -6.02 -9.05 9.00
CA GLY A 237 -6.27 -9.29 7.57
C GLY A 237 -5.57 -10.51 6.98
N GLY A 238 -4.86 -11.29 7.79
CA GLY A 238 -4.32 -12.58 7.39
C GLY A 238 -5.43 -13.53 6.93
N PHE A 239 -5.25 -14.15 5.77
CA PHE A 239 -6.18 -15.15 5.26
C PHE A 239 -5.86 -16.51 5.89
N MET A 240 -6.84 -17.08 6.61
CA MET A 240 -6.82 -18.49 6.98
C MET A 240 -7.45 -19.30 5.84
N PHE A 241 -6.71 -20.24 5.28
CA PHE A 241 -7.17 -21.07 4.18
C PHE A 241 -7.67 -22.42 4.71
N ASP A 242 -8.98 -22.66 4.62
CA ASP A 242 -9.58 -23.96 4.93
C ASP A 242 -9.54 -24.91 3.70
N ALA A 243 -9.51 -24.34 2.50
CA ALA A 243 -9.41 -25.07 1.23
C ALA A 243 -8.69 -24.24 0.17
N VAL A 244 -7.91 -24.91 -0.69
CA VAL A 244 -7.22 -24.27 -1.83
C VAL A 244 -7.63 -24.99 -3.12
N GLY A 245 -8.24 -24.24 -4.04
CA GLY A 245 -8.73 -24.80 -5.30
C GLY A 245 -9.87 -25.82 -5.11
N GLY A 246 -10.67 -25.69 -4.05
CA GLY A 246 -11.78 -26.59 -3.74
C GLY A 246 -11.40 -27.90 -3.04
N VAL A 247 -10.11 -28.09 -2.70
CA VAL A 247 -9.65 -29.23 -1.89
C VAL A 247 -9.36 -28.74 -0.48
N SER A 248 -9.95 -29.45 0.50
CA SER A 248 -9.74 -29.18 1.92
C SER A 248 -8.29 -29.38 2.31
N LEU A 249 -7.78 -28.50 3.18
CA LEU A 249 -6.43 -28.62 3.72
C LEU A 249 -6.46 -29.49 4.97
N ASP A 250 -5.66 -30.57 4.93
CA ASP A 250 -5.41 -31.39 6.10
C ASP A 250 -4.34 -30.74 6.98
N ALA A 251 -4.45 -30.90 8.30
CA ALA A 251 -3.52 -30.30 9.26
C ALA A 251 -2.08 -30.79 9.03
N ASP A 252 -1.92 -32.10 8.79
CA ASP A 252 -0.63 -32.73 8.49
C ASP A 252 0.01 -32.18 7.21
N GLU A 253 -0.80 -31.81 6.21
CA GLU A 253 -0.29 -31.21 4.98
C GLU A 253 0.09 -29.74 5.19
N ALA A 254 -0.67 -28.99 5.98
CA ALA A 254 -0.33 -27.62 6.34
C ALA A 254 0.99 -27.55 7.11
N GLU A 255 1.19 -28.42 8.11
CA GLU A 255 2.44 -28.52 8.87
C GLU A 255 3.62 -28.87 7.96
N ARG A 256 3.46 -29.81 7.02
CA ARG A 256 4.50 -30.16 6.03
C ARG A 256 4.86 -29.00 5.11
N VAL A 257 3.89 -28.19 4.69
CA VAL A 257 4.15 -26.97 3.90
C VAL A 257 4.93 -25.94 4.71
N VAL A 258 4.51 -25.68 5.96
CA VAL A 258 5.21 -24.75 6.86
C VAL A 258 6.65 -25.19 7.11
N GLN A 259 6.87 -26.48 7.37
CA GLN A 259 8.21 -27.05 7.57
C GLN A 259 9.11 -26.84 6.34
N ARG A 260 8.58 -27.09 5.13
CA ARG A 260 9.32 -26.84 3.88
C ARG A 260 9.70 -25.36 3.72
N TRP A 261 8.82 -24.43 4.09
CA TRP A 261 9.14 -23.01 4.05
C TRP A 261 10.19 -22.61 5.08
N HIS A 262 10.15 -23.21 6.27
CA HIS A 262 11.15 -23.00 7.30
C HIS A 262 12.55 -23.45 6.83
N GLU A 263 12.66 -24.67 6.29
CA GLU A 263 13.91 -25.23 5.75
C GLU A 263 14.47 -24.40 4.58
N ARG A 264 13.60 -23.86 3.71
CA ARG A 264 14.00 -22.94 2.63
C ARG A 264 14.56 -21.63 3.20
N GLY A 265 13.92 -21.07 4.23
CA GLY A 265 14.37 -19.85 4.90
C GLY A 265 15.75 -20.01 5.53
N GLU A 266 15.97 -21.09 6.28
CA GLU A 266 17.28 -21.38 6.88
C GLU A 266 18.39 -21.57 5.83
N SER A 267 18.06 -22.27 4.74
CA SER A 267 19.00 -22.50 3.64
C SER A 267 19.39 -21.20 2.93
N GLN A 268 18.45 -20.27 2.79
CA GLN A 268 18.68 -18.96 2.19
C GLN A 268 19.48 -18.04 3.11
N ALA A 269 19.18 -18.03 4.41
CA ALA A 269 19.93 -17.24 5.40
C ALA A 269 21.40 -17.65 5.49
N ARG A 270 21.71 -18.94 5.32
CA ARG A 270 23.09 -19.47 5.28
C ARG A 270 23.88 -19.09 4.01
N GLN A 271 23.20 -18.68 2.94
CA GLN A 271 23.83 -18.36 1.64
C GLN A 271 24.02 -16.85 1.41
N SER A 272 23.37 -15.99 2.19
CA SER A 272 23.57 -14.54 2.16
C SER A 272 24.79 -14.12 2.99
N PRO A 273 25.80 -13.41 2.42
CA PRO A 273 26.87 -12.82 3.22
C PRO A 273 26.34 -11.70 4.13
N PRO A 274 26.94 -11.48 5.31
CA PRO A 274 26.53 -10.38 6.19
C PRO A 274 26.88 -9.05 5.50
N THR A 275 25.85 -8.25 5.22
CA THR A 275 25.99 -6.84 4.78
C THR A 275 26.08 -5.90 5.97
#